data_AF-A0A315CJC7-F1
#
_entry.id   AF-A0A315CJC7-F1
#
_cell.length_a   1.000
_cell.length_b   1.000
_cell.length_c   1.000
_cell.angle_alpha   90.00
_cell.angle_beta   90.00
_cell.angle_gamma   90.00
#
_symmetry.space_group_name_H-M   'P 1'
#
loop_
_entity.id
_entity.type
_entity.pdbx_description
1 polymer ?
#
loop_
_entity_poly.entity_id
_entity_poly.type
_entity_poly.pdbx_seq_one_letter_code
_entity_poly.pdbx_strand_id
1 'polypeptide(L)'
;MAGFMAGLLAMAMAMSAQTAHATSLFGDHSCQSWQGLGYGEKRAWTNAFLAPLSLTLKGLQKSKEDKYNDDPKAYEPAIIGIDAFCQKHPELGAADGAGRYLKKLFDMPPTG
;
A
#
# COMPACT_ATOMS: atom_id res chain seq x y z
N MET A 1 22.25 -3.99 42.51
CA MET A 1 20.98 -4.16 41.76
C MET A 1 20.86 -3.13 40.62
N ALA A 2 21.89 -2.91 39.80
CA ALA A 2 21.84 -1.95 38.68
C ALA A 2 22.03 -2.61 37.29
N GLY A 3 22.61 -3.82 37.24
CA GLY A 3 22.89 -4.51 35.97
C GLY A 3 21.69 -5.22 35.34
N PHE A 4 20.68 -5.60 36.13
CA PHE A 4 19.57 -6.41 35.64
C PHE A 4 18.53 -5.60 34.85
N MET A 5 18.38 -4.30 35.14
CA MET A 5 17.43 -3.43 34.42
C MET A 5 17.95 -2.94 33.06
N ALA A 6 19.28 -2.86 32.88
CA ALA A 6 19.86 -2.45 31.60
C ALA A 6 19.70 -3.54 30.51
N GLY A 7 19.72 -4.82 30.89
CA GLY A 7 19.53 -5.95 29.96
C GLY A 7 18.09 -6.08 29.45
N LEU A 8 17.10 -5.77 30.30
CA LEU A 8 15.67 -5.84 29.93
C LEU A 8 15.28 -4.75 28.91
N LEU A 9 15.87 -3.55 29.00
CA LEU A 9 15.66 -2.48 28.03
C LEU A 9 16.29 -2.78 26.66
N ALA A 10 17.45 -3.44 26.64
CA ALA A 10 18.09 -3.86 25.39
C ALA A 10 17.32 -4.99 24.67
N MET A 11 16.70 -5.90 25.43
CA MET A 11 15.88 -6.99 24.86
C MET A 11 14.55 -6.49 24.28
N ALA A 12 13.95 -5.45 24.87
CA ALA A 12 12.69 -4.88 24.39
C ALA A 12 12.82 -4.14 23.04
N MET A 13 13.98 -3.51 22.78
CA MET A 13 14.25 -2.80 21.53
C MET A 13 14.48 -3.76 20.34
N ALA A 14 14.85 -5.02 20.60
CA ALA A 14 15.06 -6.02 19.54
C ALA A 14 13.74 -6.61 18.98
N MET A 15 12.62 -6.48 19.70
CA MET A 15 11.33 -7.03 19.30
C MET A 15 10.46 -6.05 18.49
N SER A 16 10.86 -4.77 18.42
CA SER A 16 10.09 -3.73 17.71
C SER A 16 10.29 -3.73 16.19
N ALA A 17 11.22 -4.55 15.66
CA ALA A 17 11.53 -4.60 14.23
C ALA A 17 10.60 -5.50 13.40
N GLN A 18 9.59 -6.14 14.01
CA GLN A 18 8.75 -7.12 13.31
C GLN A 18 7.53 -6.51 12.58
N THR A 19 7.33 -5.20 12.63
CA THR A 19 6.21 -4.53 11.96
C THR A 19 6.60 -3.95 10.60
N ALA A 20 6.82 -4.79 9.57
CA ALA A 20 6.70 -4.37 8.15
C ALA A 20 6.89 -5.49 7.11
N HIS A 21 6.85 -6.79 7.44
CA HIS A 21 7.07 -7.85 6.44
C HIS A 21 5.83 -8.26 5.64
N ALA A 22 4.90 -7.33 5.41
CA ALA A 22 4.04 -7.36 4.23
C ALA A 22 4.74 -6.64 3.05
N THR A 23 6.06 -6.72 2.98
CA THR A 23 6.84 -6.34 1.81
C THR A 23 6.38 -7.20 0.64
N SER A 24 5.57 -6.55 -0.19
CA SER A 24 4.92 -7.02 -1.39
C SER A 24 5.73 -8.04 -2.20
N LEU A 25 5.06 -9.08 -2.70
CA LEU A 25 5.53 -9.98 -3.77
C LEU A 25 6.01 -9.21 -5.03
N PHE A 26 5.72 -7.91 -5.10
CA PHE A 26 6.00 -6.98 -6.18
C PHE A 26 6.97 -5.85 -5.78
N GLY A 27 7.59 -5.91 -4.58
CA GLY A 27 8.49 -4.90 -4.05
C GLY A 27 7.78 -3.77 -3.29
N ASP A 28 8.37 -3.31 -2.19
CA ASP A 28 7.88 -2.18 -1.42
C ASP A 28 8.70 -0.93 -1.77
N HIS A 29 8.13 -0.09 -2.65
CA HIS A 29 8.77 1.16 -3.04
C HIS A 29 8.59 2.18 -1.94
N SER A 30 9.69 2.73 -1.41
CA SER A 30 9.60 4.00 -0.69
C SER A 30 9.02 5.06 -1.61
N CYS A 31 8.30 6.04 -1.05
CA CYS A 31 7.75 7.14 -1.83
C CYS A 31 8.83 7.93 -2.59
N GLN A 32 10.06 7.99 -2.06
CA GLN A 32 11.20 8.55 -2.77
C GLN A 32 11.58 7.72 -4.01
N SER A 33 11.66 6.38 -3.89
CA SER A 33 11.96 5.50 -5.03
C SER A 33 10.85 5.49 -6.07
N TRP A 34 9.59 5.60 -5.63
CA TRP A 34 8.41 5.64 -6.48
C TRP A 34 8.44 6.80 -7.47
N GLN A 35 8.88 7.99 -7.04
CA GLN A 35 8.98 9.17 -7.91
C GLN A 35 9.97 8.98 -9.06
N GLY A 36 10.98 8.12 -8.88
CA GLY A 36 11.97 7.82 -9.91
C GLY A 36 11.52 6.80 -10.96
N LEU A 37 10.38 6.13 -10.75
CA LEU A 37 9.89 5.09 -11.67
C LEU A 37 9.27 5.69 -12.93
N GLY A 38 9.52 5.03 -14.07
CA GLY A 38 8.80 5.31 -15.31
C GLY A 38 7.33 4.92 -15.21
N TYR A 39 6.49 5.54 -16.05
CA TYR A 39 5.04 5.27 -16.04
C TYR A 39 4.69 3.79 -16.28
N GLY A 40 5.43 3.10 -17.15
CA GLY A 40 5.25 1.67 -17.40
C GLY A 40 5.51 0.80 -16.16
N GLU A 41 6.54 1.13 -15.39
CA GLU A 41 6.88 0.45 -14.14
C GLU A 41 5.83 0.73 -13.07
N LYS A 42 5.42 2.00 -12.90
CA LYS A 42 4.32 2.39 -12.01
C LYS A 42 3.05 1.62 -12.36
N ARG A 43 2.68 1.54 -13.65
CA ARG A 43 1.52 0.76 -14.11
C ARG A 43 1.63 -0.72 -13.76
N ALA A 44 2.76 -1.36 -14.09
CA ALA A 44 2.96 -2.77 -13.83
C ALA A 44 2.84 -3.07 -12.33
N TRP A 45 3.52 -2.29 -11.50
CA TRP A 45 3.48 -2.43 -10.05
C TRP A 45 2.07 -2.18 -9.50
N THR A 46 1.40 -1.10 -9.93
CA THR A 46 0.07 -0.71 -9.43
C THR A 46 -0.96 -1.78 -9.71
N ASN A 47 -0.97 -2.34 -10.93
CA ASN A 47 -1.84 -3.45 -11.30
C ASN A 47 -1.54 -4.69 -10.46
N ALA A 48 -0.25 -5.06 -10.37
CA ALA A 48 0.15 -6.25 -9.64
C ALA A 48 -0.19 -6.17 -8.14
N PHE A 49 -0.07 -4.98 -7.55
CA PHE A 49 -0.38 -4.72 -6.15
C PHE A 49 -1.89 -4.62 -5.89
N LEU A 50 -2.63 -3.82 -6.66
CA LEU A 50 -4.03 -3.50 -6.38
C LEU A 50 -5.03 -4.54 -6.90
N ALA A 51 -4.76 -5.19 -8.02
CA ALA A 51 -5.69 -6.18 -8.60
C ALA A 51 -6.06 -7.32 -7.62
N PRO A 52 -5.09 -8.03 -6.99
CA PRO A 52 -5.44 -9.09 -6.04
C PRO A 52 -6.10 -8.57 -4.75
N LEU A 53 -5.72 -7.36 -4.30
CA LEU A 53 -6.32 -6.74 -3.12
C LEU A 53 -7.77 -6.32 -3.37
N SER A 54 -8.05 -5.75 -4.54
CA SER A 54 -9.40 -5.37 -4.95
C SER A 54 -10.32 -6.59 -5.04
N LEU A 55 -9.82 -7.69 -5.61
CA LEU A 55 -10.56 -8.95 -5.68
C LEU A 55 -10.87 -9.51 -4.29
N THR A 56 -9.89 -9.43 -3.38
CA THR A 56 -10.08 -9.83 -1.97
C THR A 56 -11.15 -8.98 -1.29
N LEU A 57 -11.11 -7.65 -1.47
CA LEU A 57 -12.09 -6.73 -0.90
C LEU A 57 -13.50 -6.95 -1.47
N LYS A 58 -13.63 -7.19 -2.77
CA LYS A 58 -14.89 -7.60 -3.39
C LYS A 58 -15.48 -8.82 -2.69
N GLY A 59 -14.67 -9.86 -2.48
CA GLY A 59 -15.08 -11.09 -1.79
C GLY A 59 -15.52 -10.83 -0.36
N LEU A 60 -14.73 -10.06 0.41
CA LEU A 60 -15.04 -9.72 1.80
C LEU A 60 -16.33 -8.89 1.94
N GLN A 61 -16.57 -7.95 1.02
CA GLN A 61 -17.75 -7.10 1.04
C GLN A 61 -18.98 -7.74 0.37
N LYS A 62 -18.83 -8.93 -0.23
CA LYS A 62 -19.85 -9.59 -1.06
C LYS A 62 -20.39 -8.66 -2.17
N SER A 63 -19.51 -7.81 -2.71
CA SER A 63 -19.83 -6.91 -3.81
C SER A 63 -19.96 -7.69 -5.12
N LYS A 64 -20.84 -7.23 -6.00
CA LYS A 64 -20.91 -7.73 -7.39
C LYS A 64 -19.80 -7.14 -8.26
N GLU A 65 -19.39 -5.92 -7.94
CA GLU A 65 -18.41 -5.14 -8.67
C GLU A 65 -17.03 -5.26 -8.04
N ASP A 66 -16.02 -5.42 -8.89
CA ASP A 66 -14.62 -5.20 -8.58
C ASP A 66 -14.21 -3.85 -9.17
N LYS A 67 -14.41 -2.77 -8.41
CA LYS A 67 -14.24 -1.40 -8.92
C LYS A 67 -12.87 -1.12 -9.55
N TYR A 68 -11.83 -1.88 -9.19
CA TYR A 68 -10.52 -1.76 -9.80
C TYR A 68 -10.37 -2.70 -11.01
N ASN A 69 -10.69 -3.99 -10.87
CA ASN A 69 -10.45 -4.96 -11.95
C ASN A 69 -11.46 -4.87 -13.10
N ASP A 70 -12.64 -4.31 -12.85
CA ASP A 70 -13.69 -4.13 -13.88
C ASP A 70 -13.40 -2.93 -14.81
N ASP A 71 -12.50 -2.02 -14.42
CA ASP A 71 -12.05 -0.89 -15.27
C ASP A 71 -10.62 -1.14 -15.79
N PRO A 72 -10.42 -1.33 -17.11
CA PRO A 72 -9.11 -1.59 -17.70
C PRO A 72 -8.12 -0.41 -17.55
N LYS A 73 -8.60 0.78 -17.16
CA LYS A 73 -7.81 2.00 -16.93
C LYS A 73 -7.73 2.40 -15.46
N ALA A 74 -8.22 1.60 -14.52
CA ALA A 74 -8.20 1.92 -13.09
C ALA A 74 -6.80 2.26 -12.54
N TYR A 75 -5.74 1.76 -13.18
CA TYR A 75 -4.36 2.10 -12.84
C TYR A 75 -4.03 3.59 -13.03
N GLU A 76 -4.68 4.31 -13.94
CA GLU A 76 -4.44 5.74 -14.18
C GLU A 76 -4.77 6.59 -12.94
N PRO A 77 -6.02 6.60 -12.43
CA PRO A 77 -6.35 7.34 -11.22
C PRO A 77 -5.65 6.79 -9.97
N ALA A 78 -5.32 5.48 -9.95
CA ALA A 78 -4.54 4.90 -8.86
C ALA A 78 -3.11 5.46 -8.79
N ILE A 79 -2.40 5.52 -9.93
CA ILE A 79 -1.06 6.11 -10.01
C ILE A 79 -1.09 7.58 -9.57
N ILE A 80 -2.08 8.35 -10.04
CA ILE A 80 -2.24 9.76 -9.63
C ILE A 80 -2.43 9.86 -8.11
N GLY A 81 -3.23 8.97 -7.52
CA GLY A 81 -3.45 8.91 -6.08
C GLY A 81 -2.17 8.59 -5.30
N ILE A 82 -1.39 7.60 -5.77
CA ILE A 82 -0.12 7.20 -5.17
C ILE A 82 0.92 8.32 -5.32
N ASP A 83 1.03 8.95 -6.50
CA ASP A 83 1.91 10.10 -6.74
C ASP A 83 1.61 11.25 -5.78
N ALA A 84 0.33 11.63 -5.67
CA ALA A 84 -0.11 12.70 -4.77
C ALA A 84 0.13 12.39 -3.30
N PHE A 85 -0.02 11.11 -2.90
CA PHE A 85 0.33 10.65 -1.57
C PHE A 85 1.84 10.76 -1.32
N CYS A 86 2.65 10.23 -2.24
CA CYS A 86 4.10 10.19 -2.09
C CYS A 86 4.77 11.57 -2.15
N GLN A 87 4.16 12.56 -2.81
CA GLN A 87 4.63 13.94 -2.73
C GLN A 87 4.44 14.55 -1.34
N LYS A 88 3.40 14.13 -0.59
CA LYS A 88 3.08 14.66 0.74
C LYS A 88 3.75 13.89 1.87
N HIS A 89 4.07 12.63 1.63
CA HIS A 89 4.61 11.69 2.62
C HIS A 89 5.86 10.98 2.07
N PRO A 90 6.95 11.71 1.79
CA PRO A 90 8.17 11.13 1.23
C PRO A 90 8.82 10.05 2.12
N GLU A 91 8.53 10.06 3.41
CA GLU A 91 9.01 9.12 4.42
C GLU A 91 8.28 7.76 4.44
N LEU A 92 7.14 7.66 3.75
CA LEU A 92 6.29 6.46 3.73
C LEU A 92 6.49 5.62 2.48
N GLY A 93 5.76 4.50 2.38
CA GLY A 93 5.76 3.61 1.23
C GLY A 93 4.69 3.97 0.20
N ALA A 94 4.95 3.68 -1.07
CA ALA A 94 3.96 3.75 -2.14
C ALA A 94 2.78 2.80 -1.88
N ALA A 95 3.02 1.68 -1.18
CA ALA A 95 1.99 0.77 -0.71
C ALA A 95 0.96 1.43 0.22
N ASP A 96 1.39 2.37 1.09
CA ASP A 96 0.48 3.13 1.96
C ASP A 96 -0.47 4.01 1.12
N GLY A 97 0.08 4.67 0.09
CA GLY A 97 -0.70 5.45 -0.87
C GLY A 97 -1.69 4.60 -1.65
N ALA A 98 -1.25 3.43 -2.11
CA ALA A 98 -2.06 2.48 -2.86
C ALA A 98 -3.20 1.91 -2.00
N GLY A 99 -2.92 1.55 -0.74
CA GLY A 99 -3.92 1.11 0.23
C GLY A 99 -4.97 2.19 0.54
N ARG A 100 -4.53 3.45 0.70
CA ARG A 100 -5.46 4.60 0.88
C ARG A 100 -6.34 4.82 -0.33
N TYR A 101 -5.78 4.74 -1.54
CA TYR A 101 -6.56 4.83 -2.78
C TYR A 101 -7.62 3.72 -2.83
N LEU A 102 -7.23 2.48 -2.58
CA LEU A 102 -8.13 1.33 -2.64
C LEU A 102 -9.26 1.45 -1.61
N LYS A 103 -8.95 1.84 -0.37
CA LYS A 103 -9.96 2.10 0.66
C LYS A 103 -10.99 3.13 0.17
N LYS A 104 -10.53 4.26 -0.39
CA LYS A 104 -11.41 5.31 -0.92
C LYS A 104 -12.28 4.81 -2.08
N LEU A 105 -11.74 3.95 -2.94
CA LEU A 105 -12.46 3.37 -4.07
C LEU A 105 -13.68 2.55 -3.59
N PHE A 106 -13.49 1.74 -2.56
CA PHE A 106 -14.56 0.89 -2.00
C PHE A 106 -15.50 1.62 -1.03
N ASP A 107 -15.04 2.68 -0.35
CA ASP A 107 -15.89 3.52 0.52
C ASP A 107 -16.83 4.45 -0.27
N MET A 108 -16.57 4.70 -1.56
CA MET A 108 -17.45 5.53 -2.39
C MET A 108 -18.82 4.83 -2.62
N PRO A 109 -19.95 5.53 -2.43
CA PRO A 109 -21.26 4.97 -2.77
C PRO A 109 -21.32 4.59 -4.26
N PRO A 110 -22.13 3.60 -4.65
CA PRO A 110 -22.31 3.26 -6.05
C PRO A 110 -22.79 4.51 -6.80
N THR A 111 -22.13 4.87 -7.89
CA THR A 111 -22.70 5.82 -8.84
C THR A 111 -23.87 5.12 -9.51
N GLY A 112 -25.07 5.39 -9.00
CA GLY A 112 -26.34 4.90 -9.55
C GLY A 112 -26.68 5.52 -10.89
#